data_AF-A0A2A7SGR9-F1
#
_entry.id   AF-A0A2A7SGR9-F1
#
_cell.length_a   1.000
_cell.length_b   1.000
_cell.length_c   1.000
_cell.angle_alpha   90.00
_cell.angle_beta   90.00
_cell.angle_gamma   90.00
#
_symmetry.space_group_name_H-M   'P 1'
#
loop_
_entity.id
_entity.type
_entity.pdbx_description
1 polymer ?
#
loop_
_entity_poly.entity_id
_entity_poly.type
_entity_poly.pdbx_seq_one_letter_code
_entity_poly.pdbx_strand_id
1 'polypeptide(L)'
;MSSLPQRSSLHAPALVRILTRLGGTDVQRTAQPLADRLSQWVAWTDAIALSSVLAAPAPVVAGLRGNGEDEAARGLSLRSSLSKAIANDALLAPARQLRRGGAFAPAQLARPPEPAETDADFALYRQCCLSLQQKMESEIGDLRARLRPRLAAQSPALAKLAALDATMERALAARERSLFGAVPGLLGAYFERLRADAKAARAEAEATDSDGNGEAAQAGGDGNHRGNDGGSGSGPANGHASGHANDPAAAPAAAPLTRAAEVAPPLRARLAQASAPDSWLDTFRKDMQSVLLAELDLRFQPVGGLLAALRAR
;
A
#
# COMPACT_ATOMS: atom_id res chain seq x y z
N MET A 1 23.05 24.35 20.27
CA MET A 1 23.63 22.99 20.33
C MET A 1 22.46 22.03 20.15
N SER A 2 22.06 21.70 18.92
CA SER A 2 22.50 20.55 18.11
C SER A 2 21.33 19.58 17.93
N SER A 3 20.39 19.91 17.04
CA SER A 3 19.31 19.00 16.61
C SER A 3 19.55 18.63 15.15
N LEU A 4 20.28 17.54 14.91
CA LEU A 4 20.45 16.93 13.57
C LEU A 4 20.60 15.39 13.66
N PRO A 5 19.53 14.62 13.95
CA PRO A 5 19.50 13.17 13.67
C PRO A 5 18.81 12.82 12.34
N GLN A 6 18.09 13.75 11.71
CA GLN A 6 17.22 13.48 10.56
C GLN A 6 17.94 13.09 9.26
N ARG A 7 19.24 13.45 9.10
CA ARG A 7 19.96 13.16 7.85
C ARG A 7 20.39 11.69 7.72
N SER A 8 20.55 10.98 8.84
CA SER A 8 20.99 9.58 8.84
C SER A 8 19.86 8.60 8.55
N SER A 9 18.61 8.96 8.84
CA SER A 9 17.43 8.13 8.60
C SER A 9 16.98 8.11 7.13
N LEU A 10 17.32 9.13 6.33
CA LEU A 10 17.00 9.20 4.90
C LEU A 10 17.79 8.19 4.05
N HIS A 11 18.98 7.77 4.51
CA HIS A 11 19.84 6.80 3.81
C HIS A 11 19.56 5.34 4.16
N ALA A 12 18.65 5.05 5.10
CA ALA A 12 18.31 3.67 5.43
C ALA A 12 17.47 3.03 4.30
N PRO A 13 17.56 1.69 4.11
CA PRO A 13 16.69 0.97 3.19
C PRO A 13 15.21 1.31 3.44
N ALA A 14 14.42 1.43 2.37
CA ALA A 14 13.01 1.83 2.46
C ALA A 14 12.23 1.00 3.48
N LEU A 15 12.46 -0.31 3.52
CA LEU A 15 11.84 -1.21 4.48
C LEU A 15 12.15 -0.82 5.93
N VAL A 16 13.42 -0.54 6.25
CA VAL A 16 13.84 -0.13 7.60
C VAL A 16 13.17 1.19 7.98
N ARG A 17 13.08 2.14 7.06
CA ARG A 17 12.40 3.43 7.27
C ARG A 17 10.91 3.28 7.51
N ILE A 18 10.24 2.39 6.77
CA ILE A 18 8.81 2.13 6.95
C ILE A 18 8.59 1.40 8.27
N LEU A 19 9.34 0.33 8.56
CA LEU A 19 9.17 -0.44 9.80
C LEU A 19 9.48 0.39 11.05
N THR A 20 10.46 1.31 11.02
CA THR A 20 10.69 2.25 12.12
C THR A 20 9.53 3.20 12.32
N ARG A 21 9.00 3.77 11.24
CA ARG A 21 7.80 4.61 11.27
C ARG A 21 6.58 3.85 11.84
N LEU A 22 6.40 2.59 11.46
CA LEU A 22 5.27 1.76 11.91
C LEU A 22 5.47 1.22 13.33
N GLY A 23 6.71 0.95 13.74
CA GLY A 23 7.04 0.41 15.07
C GLY A 23 7.18 1.47 16.16
N GLY A 24 7.34 2.75 15.81
CA GLY A 24 7.58 3.83 16.78
C GLY A 24 8.91 3.71 17.53
N THR A 25 9.80 2.80 17.10
CA THR A 25 11.08 2.53 17.75
C THR A 25 12.21 3.17 16.96
N ASP A 26 13.10 3.88 17.67
CA ASP A 26 14.34 4.39 17.08
C ASP A 26 15.33 3.23 16.90
N VAL A 27 15.72 2.95 15.65
CA VAL A 27 16.68 1.88 15.37
C VAL A 27 18.07 2.37 15.77
N GLN A 28 18.55 1.89 16.92
CA GLN A 28 19.95 2.06 17.28
C GLN A 28 20.83 1.32 16.29
N ARG A 29 21.58 2.09 15.50
CA ARG A 29 22.55 1.56 14.53
C ARG A 29 23.59 0.75 15.30
N THR A 30 23.60 -0.57 15.10
CA THR A 30 24.49 -1.47 15.83
C THR A 30 25.96 -1.12 15.54
N ALA A 31 26.73 -0.83 16.58
CA ALA A 31 28.16 -0.50 16.51
C ALA A 31 29.08 -1.71 16.25
N GLN A 32 28.52 -2.91 16.16
CA GLN A 32 29.30 -4.14 15.99
C GLN A 32 29.92 -4.27 14.58
N PRO A 33 31.16 -4.77 14.47
CA PRO A 33 31.79 -5.10 13.20
C PRO A 33 30.92 -6.02 12.34
N LEU A 34 30.98 -5.85 11.02
CA LEU A 34 30.19 -6.65 10.07
C LEU A 34 30.55 -8.14 10.13
N ALA A 35 31.85 -8.45 10.24
CA ALA A 35 32.33 -9.83 10.29
C ALA A 35 31.76 -10.59 11.49
N ASP A 36 31.70 -9.95 12.66
CA ASP A 36 31.13 -10.52 13.89
C ASP A 36 29.62 -10.75 13.78
N ARG A 37 28.91 -9.94 12.99
CA ARG A 37 27.49 -10.18 12.70
C ARG A 37 27.29 -11.32 11.73
N LEU A 38 28.10 -11.38 10.67
CA LEU A 38 28.03 -12.47 9.70
C LEU A 38 28.37 -13.81 10.33
N SER A 39 29.34 -13.87 11.24
CA SER A 39 29.70 -15.11 11.94
C SER A 39 28.57 -15.64 12.84
N GLN A 40 27.72 -14.77 13.38
CA GLN A 40 26.53 -15.18 14.14
C GLN A 40 25.40 -15.71 13.26
N TRP A 41 25.39 -15.38 11.98
CA TRP A 41 24.27 -15.71 11.07
C TRP A 41 24.58 -16.89 10.15
N VAL A 42 25.85 -17.12 9.86
CA VAL A 42 26.30 -18.20 9.00
C VAL A 42 26.58 -19.42 9.87
N ALA A 43 25.86 -20.52 9.61
CA ALA A 43 26.15 -21.80 10.26
C ALA A 43 27.57 -22.27 9.90
N TRP A 44 28.23 -22.99 10.82
CA TRP A 44 29.61 -23.44 10.62
C TRP A 44 29.81 -24.25 9.33
N THR A 45 28.82 -25.06 8.92
CA THR A 45 28.85 -25.81 7.64
C THR A 45 28.83 -24.89 6.42
N ASP A 46 28.04 -23.82 6.47
CA ASP A 46 27.96 -22.84 5.39
C ASP A 46 29.22 -21.97 5.34
N ALA A 47 29.85 -21.70 6.47
CA ALA A 47 31.13 -21.00 6.54
C ALA A 47 32.25 -21.80 5.84
N ILE A 48 32.29 -23.13 6.02
CA ILE A 48 33.24 -24.00 5.30
C ILE A 48 32.95 -23.98 3.80
N ALA A 49 31.68 -24.06 3.40
CA ALA A 49 31.29 -24.00 2.00
C ALA A 49 31.71 -22.66 1.35
N LEU A 50 31.47 -21.54 2.04
CA LEU A 50 31.90 -20.20 1.59
C LEU A 50 33.42 -20.11 1.45
N SER A 51 34.16 -20.57 2.47
CA SER A 51 35.63 -20.59 2.43
C SER A 51 36.15 -21.42 1.26
N SER A 52 35.50 -22.57 0.98
CA SER A 52 35.87 -23.45 -0.13
C SER A 52 35.66 -22.77 -1.48
N VAL A 53 34.53 -22.08 -1.69
CA VAL A 53 34.27 -21.31 -2.92
C VAL A 53 35.26 -20.15 -3.09
N LEU A 54 35.60 -19.47 -2.00
CA LEU A 54 36.56 -18.36 -2.04
C LEU A 54 37.99 -18.84 -2.31
N ALA A 55 38.40 -20.00 -1.79
CA ALA A 55 39.72 -20.58 -2.02
C ALA A 55 39.86 -21.25 -3.40
N ALA A 56 38.75 -21.72 -3.99
CA ALA A 56 38.78 -22.44 -5.26
C ALA A 56 39.29 -21.56 -6.42
N PRO A 57 40.11 -22.13 -7.33
CA PRO A 57 40.46 -21.50 -8.59
C PRO A 57 39.23 -21.39 -9.49
N ALA A 58 39.24 -20.38 -10.36
CA ALA A 58 38.12 -20.11 -11.25
C ALA A 58 37.97 -21.25 -12.28
N PRO A 59 36.79 -21.89 -12.42
CA PRO A 59 36.64 -23.05 -13.29
C PRO A 59 36.71 -22.64 -14.76
N VAL A 60 37.40 -23.42 -15.59
CA VAL A 60 37.45 -23.21 -17.04
C VAL A 60 36.17 -23.78 -17.65
N VAL A 61 35.32 -22.92 -18.20
CA VAL A 61 34.03 -23.31 -18.80
C VAL A 61 34.02 -22.93 -20.27
N ALA A 62 33.66 -23.87 -21.15
CA ALA A 62 33.41 -23.59 -22.57
C ALA A 62 32.07 -22.86 -22.73
N GLY A 63 32.11 -21.66 -23.30
CA GLY A 63 30.98 -20.72 -23.24
C GLY A 63 29.87 -20.99 -24.25
N LEU A 64 28.64 -21.14 -23.75
CA LEU A 64 27.43 -20.88 -24.51
C LEU A 64 27.08 -19.39 -24.36
N ARG A 65 27.08 -18.63 -25.46
CA ARG A 65 26.66 -17.22 -25.44
C ARG A 65 25.14 -17.16 -25.27
N GLY A 66 24.68 -16.77 -24.08
CA GLY A 66 23.28 -16.39 -23.84
C GLY A 66 23.12 -14.87 -23.89
N ASN A 67 22.05 -14.38 -24.50
CA ASN A 67 21.73 -12.96 -24.59
C ASN A 67 21.33 -12.38 -23.22
N GLY A 68 22.17 -11.52 -22.64
CA GLY A 68 21.93 -10.89 -21.33
C GLY A 68 20.70 -9.97 -21.30
N GLU A 69 20.26 -9.46 -22.45
CA GLU A 69 19.07 -8.60 -22.58
C GLU A 69 17.76 -9.36 -22.34
N ASP A 70 17.69 -10.63 -22.78
CA ASP A 70 16.49 -11.46 -22.57
C ASP A 70 16.29 -11.76 -21.08
N GLU A 71 17.36 -12.02 -20.35
CA GLU A 71 17.31 -12.25 -18.90
C GLU A 71 16.97 -10.97 -18.13
N ALA A 72 17.45 -9.82 -18.62
CA ALA A 72 17.08 -8.51 -18.10
C ALA A 72 15.59 -8.22 -18.24
N ALA A 73 15.01 -8.47 -19.42
CA ALA A 73 13.58 -8.31 -19.67
C ALA A 73 12.74 -9.23 -18.78
N ARG A 74 13.18 -10.49 -18.58
CA ARG A 74 12.54 -11.44 -17.66
C ARG A 74 12.57 -10.96 -16.21
N GLY A 75 13.71 -10.44 -15.74
CA GLY A 75 13.82 -9.88 -14.40
C GLY A 75 12.85 -8.71 -14.18
N LEU A 76 12.77 -7.79 -15.13
CA LEU A 76 11.82 -6.67 -15.08
C LEU A 76 10.37 -7.14 -15.10
N SER A 77 10.04 -8.13 -15.95
CA SER A 77 8.71 -8.73 -16.04
C SER A 77 8.30 -9.41 -14.73
N LEU A 78 9.20 -10.19 -14.12
CA LEU A 78 8.95 -10.83 -12.84
C LEU A 78 8.70 -9.81 -11.73
N ARG A 79 9.55 -8.77 -11.64
CA ARG A 79 9.38 -7.69 -10.67
C ARG A 79 8.05 -6.98 -10.85
N SER A 80 7.66 -6.67 -12.09
CA SER A 80 6.36 -6.08 -12.41
C SER A 80 5.22 -7.03 -12.01
N SER A 81 5.34 -8.32 -12.26
CA SER A 81 4.33 -9.33 -11.90
C SER A 81 4.12 -9.38 -10.38
N LEU A 82 5.19 -9.48 -9.59
CA LEU A 82 5.14 -9.49 -8.13
C LEU A 82 4.59 -8.18 -7.56
N SER A 83 5.01 -7.03 -8.12
CA SER A 83 4.48 -5.72 -7.70
C SER A 83 2.97 -5.59 -7.98
N LYS A 84 2.50 -6.11 -9.12
CA LYS A 84 1.07 -6.16 -9.46
C LYS A 84 0.31 -7.13 -8.56
N ALA A 85 0.89 -8.28 -8.22
CA ALA A 85 0.28 -9.24 -7.29
C ALA A 85 0.07 -8.59 -5.91
N ILE A 86 1.05 -7.83 -5.41
CA ILE A 86 0.92 -7.06 -4.16
C ILE A 86 -0.14 -5.97 -4.29
N ALA A 87 -0.18 -5.24 -5.41
CA ALA A 87 -1.09 -4.11 -5.59
C ALA A 87 -2.56 -4.50 -5.85
N ASN A 88 -2.79 -5.66 -6.44
CA ASN A 88 -4.11 -6.15 -6.81
C ASN A 88 -4.64 -7.22 -5.85
N ASP A 89 -3.96 -7.46 -4.71
CA ASP A 89 -4.47 -8.36 -3.69
C ASP A 89 -5.82 -7.84 -3.17
N ALA A 90 -6.83 -8.72 -3.19
CA ALA A 90 -8.20 -8.34 -2.85
C ALA A 90 -8.36 -7.84 -1.41
N LEU A 91 -7.51 -8.27 -0.48
CA LEU A 91 -7.51 -7.82 0.92
C LEU A 91 -6.82 -6.46 1.09
N LEU A 92 -5.86 -6.13 0.21
CA LEU A 92 -5.11 -4.87 0.24
C LEU A 92 -5.76 -3.77 -0.61
N ALA A 93 -6.70 -4.11 -1.49
CA ALA A 93 -7.41 -3.14 -2.31
C ALA A 93 -8.24 -2.16 -1.44
N PRO A 94 -8.10 -0.83 -1.63
CA PRO A 94 -8.91 0.16 -0.92
C PRO A 94 -10.40 -0.02 -1.24
N ALA A 95 -11.27 0.23 -0.24
CA ALA A 95 -12.71 0.00 -0.35
C ALA A 95 -13.36 0.73 -1.57
N ARG A 96 -12.79 1.86 -1.99
CA ARG A 96 -13.25 2.65 -3.14
C ARG A 96 -13.04 1.95 -4.49
N GLN A 97 -12.06 1.07 -4.63
CA GLN A 97 -11.83 0.31 -5.86
C GLN A 97 -12.83 -0.84 -6.02
N LEU A 98 -13.19 -1.51 -4.92
CA LEU A 98 -14.26 -2.53 -4.89
C LEU A 98 -15.62 -1.95 -5.30
N ARG A 99 -15.91 -0.69 -4.91
CA ARG A 99 -17.14 0.02 -5.29
C ARG A 99 -17.17 0.46 -6.76
N ARG A 100 -16.01 0.60 -7.43
CA ARG A 100 -15.91 1.04 -8.83
C ARG A 100 -15.93 -0.13 -9.82
N GLY A 101 -15.59 -1.34 -9.38
CA GLY A 101 -15.62 -2.56 -10.18
C GLY A 101 -16.99 -3.24 -10.28
N GLY A 102 -17.98 -2.79 -9.50
CA GLY A 102 -19.37 -3.25 -9.59
C GLY A 102 -20.12 -2.49 -10.68
N ALA A 103 -20.43 -3.16 -11.79
CA ALA A 103 -21.39 -2.65 -12.76
C ALA A 103 -22.72 -2.30 -12.06
N PHE A 104 -23.36 -1.21 -12.50
CA PHE A 104 -24.63 -0.68 -12.01
C PHE A 104 -25.66 -1.77 -11.63
N ALA A 105 -25.93 -1.91 -10.33
CA ALA A 105 -27.13 -2.57 -9.83
C ALA A 105 -28.06 -1.50 -9.23
N PRO A 106 -29.37 -1.53 -9.51
CA PRO A 106 -30.27 -0.49 -9.03
C PRO A 106 -30.42 -0.54 -7.51
N ALA A 107 -30.43 0.64 -6.91
CA ALA A 107 -30.66 0.86 -5.50
C ALA A 107 -32.06 0.38 -5.10
N GLN A 108 -32.15 -0.79 -4.46
CA GLN A 108 -33.34 -1.20 -3.73
C GLN A 108 -33.04 -1.12 -2.23
N LEU A 109 -33.89 -0.33 -1.56
CA LEU A 109 -33.96 -0.08 -0.12
C LEU A 109 -33.53 -1.26 0.76
N ALA A 110 -32.30 -1.18 1.24
CA ALA A 110 -31.94 -1.59 2.59
C ALA A 110 -30.92 -0.55 3.04
N ARG A 111 -31.19 0.16 4.14
CA ARG A 111 -30.09 0.75 4.91
C ARG A 111 -29.08 -0.39 5.07
N PRO A 112 -27.85 -0.28 4.51
CA PRO A 112 -26.85 -1.31 4.77
C PRO A 112 -26.83 -1.43 6.30
N PRO A 113 -26.86 -2.64 6.89
CA PRO A 113 -26.47 -2.74 8.28
C PRO A 113 -25.17 -1.95 8.37
N GLU A 114 -25.16 -0.89 9.20
CA GLU A 114 -23.90 -0.27 9.65
C GLU A 114 -22.99 -1.46 9.87
N PRO A 115 -21.88 -1.63 9.11
CA PRO A 115 -21.11 -2.84 9.21
C PRO A 115 -20.67 -2.89 10.66
N ALA A 116 -21.36 -3.73 11.44
CA ALA A 116 -21.03 -4.04 12.81
C ALA A 116 -19.56 -4.40 12.73
N GLU A 117 -18.72 -3.55 13.34
CA GLU A 117 -17.25 -3.56 13.29
C GLU A 117 -16.80 -4.89 12.72
N THR A 118 -16.63 -4.97 11.39
CA THR A 118 -16.34 -6.30 10.83
C THR A 118 -15.02 -6.63 11.45
N ASP A 119 -15.03 -7.66 12.27
CA ASP A 119 -13.93 -8.22 13.01
C ASP A 119 -12.97 -8.76 11.95
N ALA A 120 -12.30 -7.83 11.27
CA ALA A 120 -11.28 -8.10 10.30
C ALA A 120 -10.11 -8.54 11.15
N ASP A 121 -10.17 -9.80 11.59
CA ASP A 121 -9.13 -10.40 12.36
C ASP A 121 -7.83 -10.19 11.60
N PHE A 122 -6.85 -9.61 12.29
CA PHE A 122 -5.51 -9.42 11.75
C PHE A 122 -4.95 -10.73 11.14
N ALA A 123 -5.48 -11.89 11.54
CA ALA A 123 -5.24 -13.20 10.95
C ALA A 123 -5.34 -13.24 9.41
N LEU A 124 -6.32 -12.59 8.78
CA LEU A 124 -6.46 -12.59 7.31
C LEU A 124 -5.32 -11.81 6.64
N TYR A 125 -5.00 -10.63 7.16
CA TYR A 125 -3.88 -9.82 6.69
C TYR A 125 -2.54 -10.53 6.94
N ARG A 126 -2.39 -11.19 8.09
CA ARG A 126 -1.22 -12.01 8.40
C ARG A 126 -1.03 -13.13 7.37
N GLN A 127 -2.10 -13.85 7.02
CA GLN A 127 -2.05 -14.92 6.04
C GLN A 127 -1.73 -14.41 4.63
N CYS A 128 -2.34 -13.29 4.21
CA CYS A 128 -2.01 -12.59 2.97
C CYS A 128 -0.51 -12.22 2.91
N CYS A 129 0.00 -11.61 3.98
CA CYS A 129 1.42 -11.25 4.11
C CYS A 129 2.33 -12.47 3.88
N LEU A 130 2.09 -13.55 4.63
CA LEU A 130 2.90 -14.78 4.53
C LEU A 130 2.84 -15.41 3.13
N SER A 131 1.66 -15.44 2.51
CA SER A 131 1.49 -15.97 1.16
C SER A 131 2.29 -15.17 0.12
N LEU A 132 2.23 -13.83 0.19
CA LEU A 132 3.00 -12.95 -0.69
C LEU A 132 4.51 -13.07 -0.43
N GLN A 133 4.94 -13.17 0.84
CA GLN A 133 6.35 -13.39 1.21
C GLN A 133 6.88 -14.70 0.64
N GLN A 134 6.11 -15.79 0.74
CA GLN A 134 6.50 -17.09 0.19
C GLN A 134 6.53 -17.10 -1.34
N LYS A 135 5.57 -16.42 -1.99
CA LYS A 135 5.56 -16.24 -3.45
C LYS A 135 6.80 -15.48 -3.93
N MET A 136 7.14 -14.37 -3.27
CA MET A 136 8.36 -13.61 -3.57
C MET A 136 9.62 -14.47 -3.39
N GLU A 137 9.75 -15.18 -2.27
CA GLU A 137 10.90 -16.04 -1.98
C GLU A 137 11.11 -17.09 -3.08
N SER A 138 10.04 -17.81 -3.44
CA SER A 138 10.09 -18.87 -4.45
C SER A 138 10.43 -18.32 -5.84
N GLU A 139 9.70 -17.30 -6.32
CA GLU A 139 9.89 -16.82 -7.70
C GLU A 139 11.24 -16.12 -7.89
N ILE A 140 11.73 -15.42 -6.87
CA ILE A 140 13.06 -14.77 -6.88
C ILE A 140 14.16 -15.84 -6.80
N GLY A 141 14.03 -16.84 -5.92
CA GLY A 141 14.98 -17.95 -5.81
C GLY A 141 15.12 -18.72 -7.13
N ASP A 142 13.99 -19.02 -7.78
CA ASP A 142 13.96 -19.67 -9.08
C ASP A 142 14.66 -18.85 -10.18
N LEU A 143 14.45 -17.53 -10.19
CA LEU A 143 15.14 -16.66 -11.14
C LEU A 143 16.65 -16.67 -10.89
N ARG A 144 17.10 -16.55 -9.64
CA ARG A 144 18.53 -16.61 -9.30
C ARG A 144 19.15 -17.95 -9.70
N ALA A 145 18.48 -19.06 -9.39
CA ALA A 145 18.92 -20.40 -9.79
C ALA A 145 19.09 -20.53 -11.31
N ARG A 146 18.22 -19.90 -12.12
CA ARG A 146 18.33 -19.86 -13.58
C ARG A 146 19.43 -18.95 -14.11
N LEU A 147 19.72 -17.83 -13.44
CA LEU A 147 20.75 -16.88 -13.85
C LEU A 147 22.17 -17.42 -13.60
N ARG A 148 22.38 -18.15 -12.51
CA ARG A 148 23.70 -18.70 -12.13
C ARG A 148 24.41 -19.52 -13.22
N PRO A 149 23.80 -20.55 -13.85
CA PRO A 149 24.48 -21.33 -14.88
C PRO A 149 24.81 -20.49 -16.12
N ARG A 150 23.96 -19.51 -16.48
CA ARG A 150 24.23 -18.58 -17.60
C ARG A 150 25.44 -17.71 -17.30
N LEU A 151 25.49 -17.18 -16.08
CA LEU A 151 26.60 -16.37 -15.60
C LEU A 151 27.91 -17.19 -15.55
N ALA A 152 27.84 -18.43 -15.07
CA ALA A 152 28.99 -19.33 -15.03
C ALA A 152 29.54 -19.70 -16.42
N ALA A 153 28.68 -19.79 -17.44
CA ALA A 153 29.11 -20.09 -18.81
C ALA A 153 29.87 -18.93 -19.48
N GLN A 154 29.82 -17.70 -18.95
CA GLN A 154 30.45 -16.55 -19.59
C GLN A 154 31.94 -16.42 -19.31
N SER A 155 32.38 -16.71 -18.07
CA SER A 155 33.80 -16.69 -17.72
C SER A 155 34.08 -17.39 -16.38
N PRO A 156 35.33 -17.81 -16.13
CA PRO A 156 35.72 -18.40 -14.84
C PRO A 156 35.42 -17.49 -13.64
N ALA A 157 35.67 -16.17 -13.77
CA ALA A 157 35.40 -15.20 -12.70
C ALA A 157 33.90 -15.11 -12.38
N LEU A 158 33.06 -15.15 -13.41
CA LEU A 158 31.60 -15.17 -13.24
C LEU A 158 31.12 -16.51 -12.67
N ALA A 159 31.71 -17.64 -13.05
CA ALA A 159 31.40 -18.93 -12.42
C ALA A 159 31.66 -18.91 -10.91
N LYS A 160 32.76 -18.27 -10.47
CA LYS A 160 33.04 -18.05 -9.04
C LYS A 160 31.99 -17.15 -8.37
N LEU A 161 31.56 -16.07 -9.03
CA LEU A 161 30.46 -15.22 -8.56
C LEU A 161 29.14 -16.01 -8.42
N ALA A 162 28.82 -16.87 -9.38
CA ALA A 162 27.60 -17.69 -9.34
C ALA A 162 27.62 -18.70 -8.17
N ALA A 163 28.77 -19.32 -7.92
CA ALA A 163 28.98 -20.24 -6.80
C ALA A 163 28.90 -19.51 -5.44
N LEU A 164 29.46 -18.30 -5.36
CA LEU A 164 29.38 -17.45 -4.17
C LEU A 164 27.92 -17.05 -3.91
N ASP A 165 27.20 -16.60 -4.92
CA ASP A 165 25.79 -16.22 -4.82
C ASP A 165 24.90 -17.38 -4.33
N ALA A 166 25.10 -18.59 -4.86
CA ALA A 166 24.39 -19.80 -4.43
C ALA A 166 24.66 -20.16 -2.96
N THR A 167 25.92 -20.03 -2.53
CA THR A 167 26.31 -20.37 -1.16
C THR A 167 25.82 -19.31 -0.18
N MET A 168 25.89 -18.04 -0.54
CA MET A 168 25.33 -16.93 0.25
C MET A 168 23.81 -17.00 0.36
N GLU A 169 23.08 -17.37 -0.70
CA GLU A 169 21.64 -17.62 -0.64
C GLU A 169 21.31 -18.67 0.42
N ARG A 170 22.00 -19.81 0.38
CA ARG A 170 21.77 -20.91 1.33
C ARG A 170 22.11 -20.48 2.77
N ALA A 171 23.28 -19.88 2.95
CA ALA A 171 23.79 -19.48 4.26
C ALA A 171 22.87 -18.46 4.96
N LEU A 172 22.26 -17.55 4.20
CA LEU A 172 21.42 -16.49 4.75
C LEU A 172 19.92 -16.84 4.77
N ALA A 173 19.48 -17.91 4.11
CA ALA A 173 18.05 -18.24 3.96
C ALA A 173 17.30 -18.38 5.29
N ALA A 174 17.91 -19.00 6.30
CA ALA A 174 17.28 -19.17 7.62
C ALA A 174 17.12 -17.83 8.34
N ARG A 175 18.17 -16.99 8.26
CA ARG A 175 18.15 -15.65 8.85
C ARG A 175 17.14 -14.75 8.18
N GLU A 176 17.09 -14.76 6.84
CA GLU A 176 16.13 -14.01 6.04
C GLU A 176 14.69 -14.37 6.41
N ARG A 177 14.35 -15.66 6.43
CA ARG A 177 13.02 -16.15 6.84
C ARG A 177 12.66 -15.74 8.27
N SER A 178 13.61 -15.81 9.20
CA SER A 178 13.39 -15.36 10.58
C SER A 178 13.10 -13.87 10.68
N LEU A 179 13.87 -13.02 9.98
CA LEU A 179 13.69 -11.57 9.99
C LEU A 179 12.37 -11.15 9.33
N PHE A 180 12.05 -11.69 8.16
CA PHE A 180 10.79 -11.37 7.48
C PHE A 180 9.58 -11.99 8.19
N GLY A 181 9.74 -13.12 8.89
CA GLY A 181 8.71 -13.70 9.74
C GLY A 181 8.30 -12.84 10.93
N ALA A 182 9.11 -11.85 11.31
CA ALA A 182 8.75 -10.86 12.34
C ALA A 182 7.88 -9.71 11.80
N VAL A 183 7.90 -9.47 10.48
CA VAL A 183 7.16 -8.36 9.85
C VAL A 183 5.65 -8.45 10.09
N PRO A 184 4.98 -9.61 9.92
CA PRO A 184 3.56 -9.72 10.27
C PRO A 184 3.29 -9.41 11.75
N GLY A 185 4.19 -9.75 12.68
CA GLY A 185 4.02 -9.39 14.10
C GLY A 185 4.01 -7.88 14.33
N LEU A 186 4.92 -7.15 13.67
CA LEU A 186 4.97 -5.68 13.73
C LEU A 186 3.73 -5.04 13.09
N LEU A 187 3.27 -5.59 11.96
CA LEU A 187 2.03 -5.14 11.31
C LEU A 187 0.81 -5.38 12.21
N GLY A 188 0.78 -6.45 12.99
CA GLY A 188 -0.28 -6.71 13.96
C GLY A 188 -0.32 -5.67 15.07
N ALA A 189 0.82 -5.33 15.66
CA ALA A 189 0.91 -4.27 16.66
C ALA A 189 0.50 -2.90 16.07
N TYR A 190 0.87 -2.63 14.82
CA TYR A 190 0.44 -1.41 14.11
C TYR A 190 -1.06 -1.38 13.87
N PHE A 191 -1.65 -2.50 13.44
CA PHE A 191 -3.07 -2.65 13.20
C PHE A 191 -3.90 -2.34 14.45
N GLU A 192 -3.53 -2.94 15.59
CA GLU A 192 -4.23 -2.70 16.86
C GLU A 192 -4.11 -1.24 17.32
N ARG A 193 -2.96 -0.61 17.10
CA ARG A 193 -2.79 0.82 17.41
C ARG A 193 -3.72 1.70 16.58
N LEU A 194 -3.76 1.50 15.26
CA LEU A 194 -4.69 2.25 14.40
C LEU A 194 -6.16 2.00 14.77
N ARG A 195 -6.51 0.76 15.13
CA ARG A 195 -7.86 0.41 15.60
C ARG A 195 -8.20 1.17 16.89
N ALA A 196 -7.27 1.24 17.84
CA ALA A 196 -7.46 1.97 19.10
C ALA A 196 -7.59 3.48 18.86
N ASP A 197 -6.73 4.08 18.03
CA ASP A 197 -6.76 5.51 17.70
C ASP A 197 -8.09 5.89 17.02
N ALA A 198 -8.59 5.05 16.10
CA ALA A 198 -9.87 5.26 15.44
C ALA A 198 -11.07 5.15 16.40
N LYS A 199 -11.01 4.21 17.36
CA LYS A 199 -12.04 4.09 18.42
C LYS A 199 -12.05 5.31 19.35
N ALA A 200 -10.88 5.81 19.73
CA ALA A 200 -10.75 7.01 20.56
C ALA A 200 -11.30 8.26 19.85
N ALA A 201 -10.93 8.48 18.58
CA ALA A 201 -11.42 9.60 17.78
C ALA A 201 -12.94 9.59 17.61
N ARG A 202 -13.55 8.40 17.50
CA ARG A 202 -15.01 8.26 17.44
C ARG A 202 -15.68 8.63 18.76
N ALA A 203 -15.13 8.18 19.89
CA ALA A 203 -15.66 8.50 21.21
C ALA A 203 -15.59 10.01 21.51
N GLU A 204 -14.50 10.67 21.10
CA GLU A 204 -14.36 12.14 21.22
C GLU A 204 -15.41 12.88 20.37
N ALA A 205 -15.65 12.42 19.13
CA ALA A 205 -16.66 13.01 18.25
C ALA A 205 -18.08 12.88 18.82
N GLU A 206 -18.43 11.70 19.34
CA GLU A 206 -19.74 11.42 19.97
C GLU A 206 -19.94 12.28 21.24
N ALA A 207 -18.89 12.52 22.04
CA ALA A 207 -18.95 13.39 23.22
C ALA A 207 -19.17 14.88 22.85
N THR A 208 -18.49 15.38 21.82
CA THR A 208 -18.70 16.78 21.35
C THR A 208 -20.07 17.02 20.74
N ASP A 209 -20.69 16.00 20.13
CA ASP A 209 -22.05 16.11 19.58
C ASP A 209 -23.12 16.11 20.69
N SER A 210 -22.88 15.45 21.83
CA SER A 210 -23.79 15.50 22.98
C SER A 210 -23.80 16.85 23.71
N ASP A 211 -22.66 17.55 23.77
CA ASP A 211 -22.57 18.87 24.44
C ASP A 211 -23.22 19.99 23.62
N GLY A 212 -23.20 19.90 22.28
CA GLY A 212 -23.81 20.90 21.39
C GLY A 212 -25.35 20.89 21.35
N ASN A 213 -26.00 19.78 21.74
CA ASN A 213 -27.46 19.66 21.75
C ASN A 213 -28.10 20.11 23.07
N GLY A 214 -27.30 20.37 24.11
CA GLY A 214 -27.78 20.85 25.42
C GLY A 214 -28.14 22.35 25.46
N GLU A 215 -27.53 23.17 24.60
CA GLU A 215 -27.67 24.63 24.65
C GLU A 215 -28.86 25.18 23.82
N ALA A 216 -29.37 24.40 22.85
CA ALA A 216 -30.49 24.84 22.01
C ALA A 216 -31.89 24.62 22.66
N ALA A 217 -31.97 23.85 23.75
CA ALA A 217 -33.26 23.51 24.38
C ALA A 217 -33.76 24.55 25.41
N GLN A 218 -33.02 25.63 25.69
CA GLN A 218 -33.40 26.64 26.70
C GLN A 218 -33.73 28.04 26.13
N ALA A 219 -33.71 28.24 24.81
CA ALA A 219 -34.11 29.50 24.17
C ALA A 219 -35.40 29.32 23.35
N GLY A 220 -36.52 29.05 24.02
CA GLY A 220 -37.83 28.88 23.40
C GLY A 220 -38.97 29.29 24.32
N GLY A 221 -38.80 30.40 25.05
CA GLY A 221 -39.85 31.06 25.80
C GLY A 221 -40.28 32.35 25.10
N ASP A 222 -41.60 32.48 24.92
CA ASP A 222 -42.37 33.70 24.62
C ASP A 222 -42.32 34.31 23.21
N GLY A 223 -43.48 34.32 22.54
CA GLY A 223 -43.77 35.33 21.52
C GLY A 223 -44.82 35.00 20.46
N ASN A 224 -46.10 35.24 20.79
CA ASN A 224 -47.09 35.95 19.95
C ASN A 224 -47.81 35.26 18.75
N HIS A 225 -49.06 34.88 19.01
CA HIS A 225 -50.31 35.37 18.37
C HIS A 225 -50.26 35.99 16.95
N ARG A 226 -50.88 35.34 15.94
CA ARG A 226 -52.09 35.80 15.21
C ARG A 226 -52.39 35.00 13.94
N GLY A 227 -53.64 34.53 13.86
CA GLY A 227 -54.53 34.59 12.69
C GLY A 227 -54.11 33.90 11.39
N ASN A 228 -54.80 32.82 11.04
CA ASN A 228 -55.17 32.62 9.64
C ASN A 228 -56.51 31.87 9.54
N ASP A 229 -57.47 32.55 8.94
CA ASP A 229 -58.81 32.09 8.63
C ASP A 229 -58.80 31.02 7.52
N GLY A 230 -59.82 30.18 7.56
CA GLY A 230 -60.07 29.13 6.58
C GLY A 230 -60.50 29.68 5.22
N GLY A 231 -60.33 28.84 4.20
CA GLY A 231 -60.76 29.14 2.84
C GLY A 231 -60.51 27.97 1.90
N SER A 232 -61.37 26.95 2.01
CA SER A 232 -61.39 25.78 1.16
C SER A 232 -61.61 26.10 -0.33
N GLY A 233 -60.87 25.34 -1.15
CA GLY A 233 -61.15 24.83 -2.48
C GLY A 233 -62.37 25.30 -3.28
N SER A 234 -62.14 25.53 -4.58
CA SER A 234 -62.81 24.77 -5.64
C SER A 234 -62.26 25.16 -7.02
N GLY A 235 -61.69 24.17 -7.70
CA GLY A 235 -62.19 23.70 -9.00
C GLY A 235 -61.89 24.50 -10.28
N PRO A 236 -61.95 23.84 -11.45
CA PRO A 236 -61.01 24.03 -12.56
C PRO A 236 -61.69 24.51 -13.86
N ALA A 237 -60.90 24.85 -14.90
CA ALA A 237 -61.10 24.40 -16.29
C ALA A 237 -60.24 25.15 -17.32
N ASN A 238 -59.55 24.36 -18.14
CA ASN A 238 -59.35 24.43 -19.60
C ASN A 238 -59.38 25.77 -20.36
N GLY A 239 -58.42 25.92 -21.27
CA GLY A 239 -58.55 26.78 -22.44
C GLY A 239 -57.34 26.71 -23.39
N HIS A 240 -57.50 26.02 -24.51
CA HIS A 240 -56.51 25.75 -25.54
C HIS A 240 -56.07 26.99 -26.35
N ALA A 241 -54.78 26.96 -26.74
CA ALA A 241 -54.16 27.30 -28.03
C ALA A 241 -54.86 28.27 -29.03
N SER A 242 -54.10 29.29 -29.44
CA SER A 242 -53.82 29.77 -30.81
C SER A 242 -52.98 31.04 -30.66
N GLY A 243 -51.77 31.22 -31.20
CA GLY A 243 -51.31 30.91 -32.55
C GLY A 243 -51.41 32.17 -33.40
N HIS A 244 -50.37 33.01 -33.46
CA HIS A 244 -50.04 33.81 -34.65
C HIS A 244 -48.62 34.36 -34.61
N ALA A 245 -47.98 34.28 -35.78
CA ALA A 245 -46.59 34.55 -36.08
C ALA A 245 -46.27 36.05 -36.16
N ASN A 246 -45.02 36.40 -35.87
CA ASN A 246 -44.17 37.18 -36.79
C ASN A 246 -42.72 37.21 -36.27
N ASP A 247 -41.83 36.53 -37.01
CA ASP A 247 -40.40 36.83 -37.14
C ASP A 247 -40.25 37.99 -38.17
N PRO A 248 -39.07 38.61 -38.44
CA PRO A 248 -37.72 38.29 -37.95
C PRO A 248 -36.80 39.51 -37.60
N ALA A 249 -35.56 39.16 -37.22
CA ALA A 249 -34.30 39.87 -37.46
C ALA A 249 -33.63 40.60 -36.29
N ALA A 250 -32.57 39.99 -35.72
CA ALA A 250 -31.18 40.51 -35.72
C ALA A 250 -30.25 39.73 -34.74
N ALA A 251 -29.20 39.14 -35.31
CA ALA A 251 -27.80 38.90 -34.85
C ALA A 251 -27.42 38.70 -33.33
N PRO A 252 -26.31 37.97 -33.04
CA PRO A 252 -26.15 37.15 -31.85
C PRO A 252 -25.44 37.84 -30.67
N ALA A 253 -25.89 37.55 -29.44
CA ALA A 253 -25.21 37.94 -28.21
C ALA A 253 -24.88 36.71 -27.35
N ALA A 254 -23.57 36.58 -27.09
CA ALA A 254 -22.86 35.74 -26.13
C ALA A 254 -23.68 34.86 -25.16
N ALA A 255 -23.50 33.54 -25.26
CA ALA A 255 -23.82 32.60 -24.19
C ALA A 255 -22.74 32.67 -23.09
N PRO A 256 -23.09 32.83 -21.79
CA PRO A 256 -22.12 32.67 -20.72
C PRO A 256 -21.96 31.19 -20.36
N LEU A 257 -20.71 30.79 -20.21
CA LEU A 257 -20.30 29.52 -19.60
C LEU A 257 -20.77 29.47 -18.14
N THR A 258 -21.86 28.76 -17.84
CA THR A 258 -22.19 28.38 -16.47
C THR A 258 -21.27 27.23 -16.05
N ARG A 259 -20.07 27.56 -15.59
CA ARG A 259 -19.26 26.66 -14.77
C ARG A 259 -20.01 26.50 -13.45
N ALA A 260 -20.82 25.45 -13.36
CA ALA A 260 -21.37 25.00 -12.09
C ALA A 260 -20.20 24.85 -11.11
N ALA A 261 -20.12 25.77 -10.16
CA ALA A 261 -19.13 25.73 -9.09
C ALA A 261 -19.33 24.40 -8.37
N GLU A 262 -18.37 23.50 -8.54
CA GLU A 262 -18.24 22.30 -7.73
C GLU A 262 -18.01 22.79 -6.29
N VAL A 263 -19.10 22.90 -5.53
CA VAL A 263 -19.08 23.35 -4.14
C VAL A 263 -18.29 22.31 -3.37
N ALA A 264 -17.03 22.64 -3.08
CA ALA A 264 -16.18 21.84 -2.23
C ALA A 264 -16.93 21.57 -0.92
N PRO A 265 -17.03 20.31 -0.45
CA PRO A 265 -17.79 19.98 0.73
C PRO A 265 -17.26 20.76 1.94
N PRO A 266 -18.14 21.17 2.87
CA PRO A 266 -17.76 21.98 4.02
C PRO A 266 -16.67 21.27 4.83
N LEU A 267 -15.81 22.04 5.50
CA LEU A 267 -14.68 21.53 6.29
C LEU A 267 -15.10 20.40 7.25
N ARG A 268 -16.30 20.51 7.85
CA ARG A 268 -16.92 19.47 8.69
C ARG A 268 -17.16 18.15 7.95
N ALA A 269 -17.64 18.17 6.71
CA ALA A 269 -17.80 16.96 5.90
C ALA A 269 -16.45 16.39 5.47
N ARG A 270 -15.42 17.24 5.30
CA ARG A 270 -14.05 16.80 5.01
C ARG A 270 -13.38 16.18 6.24
N LEU A 271 -13.63 16.73 7.42
CA LEU A 271 -13.20 16.19 8.71
C LEU A 271 -13.94 14.88 9.04
N ALA A 272 -15.25 14.79 8.74
CA ALA A 272 -16.02 13.55 8.85
C ALA A 272 -15.57 12.48 7.84
N GLN A 273 -15.18 12.86 6.62
CA GLN A 273 -14.57 11.95 5.64
C GLN A 273 -13.17 11.49 6.06
N ALA A 274 -12.41 12.35 6.75
CA ALA A 274 -11.14 11.98 7.39
C ALA A 274 -11.36 11.08 8.63
N SER A 275 -12.54 11.17 9.25
CA SER A 275 -12.96 10.37 10.41
C SER A 275 -13.84 9.17 10.03
N ALA A 276 -13.98 8.85 8.74
CA ALA A 276 -14.79 7.71 8.32
C ALA A 276 -14.16 6.40 8.86
N PRO A 277 -14.96 5.44 9.35
CA PRO A 277 -14.47 4.19 9.95
C PRO A 277 -13.58 3.35 9.00
N ASP A 278 -13.69 3.54 7.68
CA ASP A 278 -12.84 2.87 6.69
C ASP A 278 -11.48 3.56 6.43
N SER A 279 -11.28 4.78 6.94
CA SER A 279 -10.07 5.59 6.65
C SER A 279 -8.80 5.04 7.31
N TRP A 280 -8.90 4.52 8.54
CA TRP A 280 -7.78 3.91 9.25
C TRP A 280 -7.41 2.55 8.63
N LEU A 281 -8.41 1.77 8.21
CA LEU A 281 -8.18 0.47 7.56
C LEU A 281 -7.59 0.63 6.16
N ASP A 282 -8.05 1.61 5.38
CA ASP A 282 -7.43 1.96 4.10
C ASP A 282 -5.99 2.46 4.29
N THR A 283 -5.68 3.14 5.40
CA THR A 283 -4.31 3.55 5.76
C THR A 283 -3.44 2.32 6.07
N PHE A 284 -3.94 1.43 6.92
CA PHE A 284 -3.28 0.16 7.23
C PHE A 284 -2.96 -0.66 5.96
N ARG A 285 -3.94 -0.84 5.06
CA ARG A 285 -3.77 -1.57 3.79
C ARG A 285 -2.66 -0.97 2.93
N LYS A 286 -2.63 0.36 2.79
CA LYS A 286 -1.58 1.08 2.03
C LYS A 286 -0.20 0.93 2.65
N ASP A 287 -0.11 1.00 3.99
CA ASP A 287 1.16 0.82 4.68
C ASP A 287 1.67 -0.62 4.57
N MET A 288 0.78 -1.61 4.72
CA MET A 288 1.12 -3.02 4.50
C MET A 288 1.60 -3.27 3.07
N GLN A 289 0.92 -2.70 2.07
CA GLN A 289 1.35 -2.74 0.66
C GLN A 289 2.74 -2.11 0.49
N SER A 290 2.99 -0.97 1.14
CA SER A 290 4.28 -0.28 1.09
C SER A 290 5.41 -1.10 1.73
N VAL A 291 5.13 -1.80 2.83
CA VAL A 291 6.07 -2.73 3.48
C VAL A 291 6.41 -3.88 2.52
N LEU A 292 5.42 -4.52 1.92
CA LEU A 292 5.63 -5.65 1.00
C LEU A 292 6.39 -5.24 -0.27
N LEU A 293 6.13 -4.05 -0.82
CA LEU A 293 6.89 -3.52 -1.95
C LEU A 293 8.35 -3.21 -1.56
N ALA A 294 8.57 -2.65 -0.37
CA ALA A 294 9.94 -2.39 0.11
C ALA A 294 10.70 -3.68 0.43
N GLU A 295 10.01 -4.72 0.89
CA GLU A 295 10.55 -6.07 1.04
C GLU A 295 10.91 -6.69 -0.31
N LEU A 296 10.02 -6.59 -1.31
CA LEU A 296 10.29 -7.01 -2.68
C LEU A 296 11.57 -6.35 -3.22
N ASP A 297 11.73 -5.04 -3.03
CA ASP A 297 12.91 -4.29 -3.48
C ASP A 297 14.22 -4.83 -2.88
N LEU A 298 14.19 -5.18 -1.59
CA LEU A 298 15.34 -5.74 -0.89
C LEU A 298 15.68 -7.14 -1.39
N ARG A 299 14.67 -8.02 -1.49
CA ARG A 299 14.83 -9.40 -1.98
C ARG A 299 15.29 -9.44 -3.44
N PHE A 300 14.98 -8.41 -4.23
CA PHE A 300 15.36 -8.34 -5.65
C PHE A 300 16.80 -7.83 -5.90
N GLN A 301 17.48 -7.26 -4.90
CA GLN A 301 18.85 -6.73 -5.06
C GLN A 301 19.85 -7.77 -5.63
N PRO A 302 19.89 -9.03 -5.15
CA PRO A 302 20.80 -10.03 -5.70
C PRO A 302 20.54 -10.34 -7.18
N VAL A 303 19.28 -10.38 -7.60
CA VAL A 303 18.91 -10.53 -9.03
C VAL A 303 19.46 -9.36 -9.85
N GLY A 304 19.32 -8.14 -9.34
CA GLY A 304 19.90 -6.95 -9.97
C GLY A 304 21.42 -7.05 -10.15
N GLY A 305 22.13 -7.55 -9.14
CA GLY A 305 23.58 -7.77 -9.20
C GLY A 305 23.98 -8.83 -10.24
N LEU A 306 23.27 -9.95 -10.30
CA LEU A 306 23.51 -11.00 -11.31
C LEU A 306 23.24 -10.48 -12.73
N LEU A 307 22.14 -9.76 -12.94
CA LEU A 307 21.81 -9.16 -14.24
C LEU A 307 22.82 -8.09 -14.66
N ALA A 308 23.28 -7.26 -13.73
CA ALA A 308 24.33 -6.27 -14.00
C ALA A 308 25.63 -6.94 -14.44
N ALA A 309 26.02 -8.04 -13.77
CA ALA A 309 27.20 -8.82 -14.14
C ALA A 309 27.08 -9.48 -15.53
N LEU A 310 25.86 -9.90 -15.93
CA LEU A 310 25.60 -10.42 -17.28
C LEU A 310 25.68 -9.35 -18.38
N ARG A 311 25.37 -8.08 -18.07
CA ARG A 311 25.38 -6.95 -19.02
C ARG A 311 26.72 -6.25 -19.16
N ALA A 312 27.62 -6.40 -18.19
CA ALA A 312 28.94 -5.78 -18.20
C ALA A 312 29.93 -6.42 -19.20
N ARG A 313 29.42 -7.18 -20.17
CA ARG A 313 30.16 -7.90 -21.22
C ARG A 313 29.49 -7.69 -22.57
#